data_AF-A0A9D7XHM1-F1
#
_entry.id   AF-A0A9D7XHM1-F1
#
_cell.length_a   1.000
_cell.length_b   1.000
_cell.length_c   1.000
_cell.angle_alpha   90.00
_cell.angle_beta   90.00
_cell.angle_gamma   90.00
#
_symmetry.space_group_name_H-M   'P 1'
#
loop_
_entity.id
_entity.type
_entity.pdbx_description
1 polymer ?
#
loop_
_entity_poly.entity_id
_entity_poly.type
_entity_poly.pdbx_seq_one_letter_code
_entity_poly.pdbx_strand_id
1 'polypeptide(L)' 'MALLRDQPAGPRSPAAGSDTQPTTGKRVSRKVKDVNGAEVLGAIVSVEGQAAKATTAKDGSFSLKGVKPDQSSSR' A
#
# COMPACT_ATOMS: atom_id res chain seq x y z
N MET A 1 13.81 -27.26 -24.49
CA MET A 1 12.86 -26.15 -24.25
C MET A 1 12.79 -25.95 -22.75
N ALA A 2 13.16 -24.77 -22.26
CA ALA A 2 13.39 -24.52 -20.84
C ALA A 2 12.10 -24.58 -20.01
N LEU A 3 12.18 -25.23 -18.85
CA LEU A 3 11.18 -25.21 -17.78
C LEU A 3 11.11 -23.82 -17.13
N LEU A 4 9.90 -23.30 -16.87
CA LEU A 4 9.63 -22.49 -15.68
C LEU A 4 8.17 -22.60 -15.21
N ARG A 5 7.94 -23.67 -14.44
CA ARG A 5 7.16 -23.75 -13.20
C ARG A 5 6.00 -22.75 -13.03
N ASP A 6 4.79 -23.31 -13.05
CA ASP A 6 3.69 -23.04 -12.11
C ASP A 6 4.10 -22.02 -11.02
N GLN A 7 3.68 -20.76 -11.17
CA GLN A 7 3.77 -19.80 -10.07
C GLN A 7 2.57 -20.06 -9.16
N PRO A 8 2.78 -20.61 -7.94
CA PRO A 8 1.70 -20.84 -7.00
C PRO A 8 1.08 -19.50 -6.62
N ALA A 9 -0.25 -19.46 -6.61
CA ALA A 9 -1.00 -18.36 -6.00
C ALA A 9 -0.57 -18.22 -4.53
N GLY A 10 0.32 -17.26 -4.27
CA GLY A 10 0.68 -16.82 -2.92
C GLY A 10 -0.55 -16.33 -2.14
N PRO A 11 -0.48 -16.31 -0.81
CA PRO A 11 -1.61 -16.58 0.07
C PRO A 11 -2.78 -15.64 -0.18
N ARG A 12 -3.98 -16.21 -0.26
CA ARG A 12 -5.24 -15.50 -0.06
C ARG A 12 -5.05 -14.60 1.16
N SER A 13 -5.23 -13.29 1.00
CA SER A 13 -5.34 -12.38 2.16
C SER A 13 -6.22 -13.05 3.20
N PRO A 14 -5.72 -13.30 4.43
CA PRO A 14 -6.51 -14.02 5.42
C PRO A 14 -7.75 -13.19 5.74
N ALA A 15 -8.91 -13.84 5.61
CA ALA A 15 -10.06 -13.46 6.40
C ALA A 15 -9.73 -13.68 7.88
N ALA A 16 -10.30 -12.83 8.75
CA ALA A 16 -10.34 -12.88 10.21
C ALA A 16 -9.31 -12.02 10.97
N GLY A 17 -9.87 -10.93 11.55
CA GLY A 17 -9.66 -10.50 12.94
C GLY A 17 -8.23 -10.44 13.47
N SER A 18 -7.70 -9.24 13.54
CA SER A 18 -6.65 -8.91 14.50
C SER A 18 -6.90 -7.52 15.03
N ASP A 19 -7.39 -7.46 16.27
CA ASP A 19 -7.52 -6.28 17.11
C ASP A 19 -6.36 -5.32 16.89
N THR A 20 -6.65 -4.23 16.19
CA THR A 20 -5.75 -3.09 16.13
C THR A 20 -6.55 -1.91 16.65
N GLN A 21 -6.34 -1.70 17.94
CA GLN A 21 -6.62 -0.47 18.68
C GLN A 21 -6.65 0.76 17.77
N PRO A 22 -7.64 1.65 17.89
CA PRO A 22 -7.74 2.86 17.08
C PRO A 22 -6.54 3.76 17.38
N THR A 23 -5.43 3.52 16.71
CA THR A 23 -4.42 4.53 16.52
C THR A 23 -5.05 5.54 15.59
N THR A 24 -5.10 6.81 16.00
CA THR A 24 -5.62 7.94 15.24
C THR A 24 -4.72 8.23 14.02
N GLY A 25 -4.43 7.22 13.21
CA GLY A 25 -3.77 7.34 11.93
C GLY A 25 -4.82 7.57 10.87
N LYS A 26 -4.61 8.60 10.05
CA LYS A 26 -5.47 8.89 8.91
C LYS A 26 -5.21 7.87 7.79
N ARG A 27 -6.19 7.74 6.91
CA ARG A 27 -6.07 6.94 5.68
C ARG A 27 -5.61 7.84 4.54
N VAL A 28 -4.61 7.40 3.79
CA VAL A 28 -4.17 8.07 2.55
C VAL A 28 -4.42 7.11 1.40
N SER A 29 -5.27 7.49 0.46
CA SER A 29 -5.62 6.67 -0.70
C SER A 29 -5.65 7.51 -1.97
N ARG A 30 -4.97 7.05 -3.01
CA ARG A 30 -4.90 7.70 -4.34
C ARG A 30 -4.47 6.69 -5.41
N LYS A 31 -4.41 7.17 -6.66
CA LYS A 31 -3.82 6.44 -7.79
C LYS A 31 -2.41 6.95 -8.09
N VAL A 32 -1.51 6.05 -8.47
CA VAL A 32 -0.20 6.35 -9.03
C VAL A 32 -0.25 6.15 -10.54
N LYS A 33 0.19 7.17 -11.27
CA LYS A 33 0.27 7.16 -12.73
C LYS A 33 1.68 7.52 -13.17
N ASP A 34 2.11 6.94 -14.27
CA ASP A 34 3.35 7.28 -14.97
C ASP A 34 3.20 8.61 -15.74
N VAL A 35 4.30 9.16 -16.27
CA VAL A 35 4.32 10.37 -17.10
C VAL A 35 3.41 10.27 -18.33
N ASN A 36 3.18 9.06 -18.84
CA ASN A 36 2.28 8.81 -19.97
C ASN A 36 0.79 8.68 -19.57
N GLY A 37 0.47 8.83 -18.29
CA GLY A 37 -0.90 8.68 -17.75
C GLY A 37 -1.33 7.23 -17.48
N ALA A 38 -0.48 6.25 -17.77
CA ALA A 38 -0.72 4.83 -17.47
C ALA A 38 -0.67 4.54 -15.96
N GLU A 39 -1.51 3.63 -15.49
CA GLU A 39 -1.58 3.23 -14.08
C GLU A 39 -0.37 2.35 -13.72
N VAL A 40 0.28 2.66 -12.59
CA VAL A 40 1.50 1.96 -12.17
C VAL A 40 1.14 0.80 -11.24
N LEU A 41 1.31 -0.44 -11.70
CA LEU A 41 1.16 -1.65 -10.90
C LEU A 41 2.45 -1.96 -10.12
N GLY A 42 2.32 -2.35 -8.85
CA GLY A 42 3.43 -2.90 -8.08
C GLY A 42 4.40 -1.86 -7.50
N ALA A 43 4.12 -0.57 -7.63
CA ALA A 43 4.91 0.47 -7.00
C ALA A 43 4.77 0.40 -5.48
N ILE A 44 5.90 0.50 -4.78
CA ILE A 44 5.95 0.58 -3.33
C ILE A 44 5.74 2.03 -2.92
N VAL A 45 4.69 2.30 -2.15
CA VAL A 45 4.41 3.60 -1.54
C VAL A 45 4.70 3.48 -0.04
N SER A 46 5.59 4.31 0.48
CA SER A 46 5.90 4.38 1.91
C SER A 46 5.91 5.83 2.38
N VAL A 47 5.60 6.03 3.66
CA VAL A 47 5.75 7.33 4.32
C VAL A 47 7.08 7.32 5.06
N GLU A 48 7.97 8.23 4.70
CA GLU A 48 9.25 8.38 5.37
C GLU A 48 9.05 8.62 6.87
N GLY A 49 9.90 7.99 7.69
CA GLY A 49 9.79 8.06 9.15
C GLY A 49 8.60 7.30 9.75
N GLN A 50 7.83 6.56 8.95
CA GLN A 50 6.70 5.76 9.43
C GLN A 50 6.72 4.34 8.88
N ALA A 51 6.12 3.41 9.63
CA ALA A 51 5.91 2.03 9.19
C ALA A 51 4.79 1.90 8.13
N ALA A 52 4.16 3.00 7.71
CA ALA A 52 3.08 2.98 6.73
C ALA A 52 3.64 2.67 5.33
N LYS A 53 3.29 1.50 4.79
CA LYS A 53 3.68 1.02 3.47
C LYS A 53 2.49 0.38 2.75
N ALA A 54 2.40 0.56 1.45
CA ALA A 54 1.40 -0.06 0.57
C ALA A 54 2.02 -0.33 -0.80
N THR A 55 1.41 -1.24 -1.54
CA THR A 55 1.78 -1.52 -2.94
C THR A 55 0.60 -1.16 -3.83
N THR A 56 0.87 -0.51 -4.98
CA THR A 56 -0.18 -0.15 -5.92
C THR A 56 -0.76 -1.38 -6.62
N ALA A 57 -2.09 -1.41 -6.75
CA ALA A 57 -2.82 -2.43 -7.49
C ALA A 57 -2.72 -2.22 -9.01
N LYS A 58 -3.32 -3.14 -9.79
CA LYS A 58 -3.29 -3.10 -11.26
C LYS A 58 -3.91 -1.83 -11.84
N ASP A 59 -4.86 -1.24 -11.12
CA ASP A 59 -5.52 0.02 -11.45
C ASP A 59 -4.76 1.27 -10.92
N GLY A 60 -3.51 1.08 -10.48
CA GLY A 60 -2.65 2.09 -9.89
C GLY A 60 -3.07 2.55 -8.49
N SER A 61 -4.14 2.00 -7.92
CA SER A 61 -4.66 2.43 -6.62
C SER A 61 -3.78 1.95 -5.45
N PHE A 62 -3.62 2.79 -4.42
CA PHE A 62 -3.01 2.41 -3.15
C PHE A 62 -3.84 2.95 -1.96
N SER A 63 -3.68 2.30 -0.80
CA SER A 63 -4.31 2.73 0.46
C SER A 63 -3.35 2.50 1.62
N LEU A 64 -2.72 3.56 2.11
CA LEU A 64 -1.98 3.56 3.36
C LEU A 64 -2.95 3.75 4.54
N LYS A 65 -2.82 2.89 5.54
CA LYS A 65 -3.53 3.00 6.82
C LYS A 65 -2.53 3.36 7.91
N GLY A 66 -3.00 4.01 8.98
CA GLY A 66 -2.15 4.30 10.13
C GLY A 66 -1.16 5.45 9.91
N VAL A 67 -1.36 6.28 8.87
CA VAL A 67 -0.49 7.43 8.58
C VAL A 67 -0.74 8.49 9.65
N LYS A 68 0.30 8.83 10.42
CA LYS A 68 0.21 9.88 11.42
C LYS A 68 0.56 11.22 10.76
N PRO A 69 -0.23 12.29 10.93
CA PRO A 69 0.25 13.60 10.54
C PRO A 69 1.51 13.92 11.33
N ASP A 70 2.48 14.56 10.68
CA ASP A 70 3.59 15.15 11.40
C ASP A 70 3.02 16.24 12.34
N GLN A 71 3.29 16.11 13.63
CA GLN A 71 2.74 17.00 14.67
C GLN A 71 3.42 18.38 14.68
N SER A 72 4.30 18.72 13.72
CA SER A 72 4.95 20.03 13.65
C SER A 72 4.02 21.18 13.23
N SER A 73 2.73 20.95 12.95
CA SER A 73 1.76 21.99 12.59
C SER A 73 0.92 22.47 13.78
N SER A 74 1.55 22.85 14.89
CA SER A 74 0.90 23.62 15.96
C SER A 74 1.88 24.63 16.54
N ARG A 75 2.10 25.71 15.80
CA ARG A 75 2.57 27.00 16.34
C ARG A 75 1.89 28.13 15.61
#